data_AF-A0A7W0JU01-F1
#
_entry.id   AF-A0A7W0JU01-F1
#
_cell.length_a   1.000
_cell.length_b   1.000
_cell.length_c   1.000
_cell.angle_alpha   90.00
_cell.angle_beta   90.00
_cell.angle_gamma   90.00
#
_symmetry.space_group_name_H-M   'P 1'
#
loop_
_entity.id
_entity.type
_entity.pdbx_description
1 polymer ?
#
loop_
_entity_poly.entity_id
_entity_poly.type
_entity_poly.pdbx_seq_one_letter_code
_entity_poly.pdbx_strand_id
1 'polypeptide(L)'
;MILRTSVRLHFVITLLILLAVASCHMTTRDSETRSKSSGDEISWDAYINQFLDAYFAAHPDFAARSGRHEFDGKLPDWSGEGIKKEIQRLRAEKARVSKFEDSGLEERQEFERNYVMAVIDADLFWLESAEWPYRNPQFYSDAIDPDVYVSRPYAPLDQRLRSYTSYAKAIPAALAQIRKNLRTPLPKTYVQIGKTTFGGLVSFYEKDVPAVFASVKDEQLQK
;
A
#
# COMPACT_ATOMS: atom_id res chain seq x y z
N MET A 1 53.37 38.41 8.57
CA MET A 1 54.20 39.51 9.12
C MET A 1 54.74 40.29 7.93
N ILE A 2 54.34 41.58 7.80
CA ILE A 2 54.95 42.63 6.93
C ILE A 2 54.67 42.45 5.41
N LEU A 3 54.20 43.41 4.60
CA LEU A 3 53.69 44.77 4.80
C LEU A 3 52.82 45.19 3.59
N ARG A 4 51.85 46.07 3.85
CA ARG A 4 51.20 47.01 2.91
C ARG A 4 52.21 47.88 2.13
N THR A 5 51.83 48.39 0.93
CA THR A 5 51.58 49.83 0.58
C THR A 5 51.61 50.06 -0.95
N SER A 6 50.53 50.54 -1.59
CA SER A 6 50.18 51.96 -1.94
C SER A 6 50.74 52.40 -3.32
N VAL A 7 49.99 53.01 -4.24
CA VAL A 7 49.70 54.47 -4.39
C VAL A 7 48.78 54.61 -5.65
N ARG A 8 47.50 55.02 -5.60
CA ARG A 8 46.89 56.39 -5.70
C ARG A 8 47.43 57.20 -6.90
N LEU A 9 46.66 57.78 -7.85
CA LEU A 9 45.77 58.98 -7.78
C LEU A 9 45.83 59.59 -9.22
N HIS A 10 44.79 59.97 -9.99
CA HIS A 10 43.86 61.10 -9.87
C HIS A 10 43.01 61.20 -11.17
N PHE A 11 41.72 61.55 -11.02
CA PHE A 11 40.90 62.56 -11.74
C PHE A 11 41.03 62.70 -13.28
N VAL A 12 39.96 62.79 -14.08
CA VAL A 12 39.04 63.95 -14.16
C VAL A 12 37.72 63.55 -14.84
N ILE A 13 36.65 64.14 -14.32
CA ILE A 13 35.23 64.10 -14.71
C ILE A 13 34.99 64.96 -15.97
N THR A 14 34.15 64.51 -16.91
CA THR A 14 33.32 65.44 -17.71
C THR A 14 31.97 64.81 -18.10
N LEU A 15 30.92 65.47 -17.60
CA LEU A 15 29.49 65.24 -17.83
C LEU A 15 29.07 65.96 -19.12
N LEU A 16 28.26 65.34 -19.99
CA LEU A 16 27.25 66.05 -20.78
C LEU A 16 26.22 65.10 -21.41
N ILE A 17 24.97 65.49 -21.18
CA ILE A 17 23.69 64.81 -21.43
C ILE A 17 23.26 65.01 -22.88
N LEU A 18 22.65 64.00 -23.50
CA LEU A 18 21.65 64.19 -24.55
C LEU A 18 20.63 63.05 -24.55
N LEU A 19 19.39 63.42 -24.21
CA LEU A 19 18.18 62.60 -24.32
C LEU A 19 17.90 62.22 -25.78
N ALA A 20 17.53 60.96 -26.01
CA ALA A 20 16.74 60.56 -27.15
C ALA A 20 15.71 59.47 -26.75
N VAL A 21 14.47 59.94 -26.56
CA VAL A 21 13.19 59.39 -27.04
C VAL A 21 12.95 57.88 -26.93
N ALA A 22 12.02 57.55 -26.03
CA ALA A 22 10.95 56.56 -26.13
C ALA A 22 11.16 55.32 -27.02
N SER A 23 11.26 54.16 -26.37
CA SER A 23 10.30 53.09 -26.64
C SER A 23 10.15 52.20 -25.41
N CYS A 24 9.02 52.35 -24.72
CA CYS A 24 8.51 51.35 -23.80
C CYS A 24 8.15 50.10 -24.62
N HIS A 25 9.09 49.17 -24.79
CA HIS A 25 8.71 47.77 -24.89
C HIS A 25 8.73 47.19 -23.49
N MET A 26 7.68 47.52 -22.72
CA MET A 26 7.18 46.57 -21.73
C MET A 26 6.69 45.37 -22.54
N THR A 27 7.56 44.39 -22.72
CA THR A 27 7.14 43.04 -23.04
C THR A 27 6.20 42.66 -21.91
N THR A 28 4.90 42.72 -22.20
CA THR A 28 3.89 42.04 -21.40
C THR A 28 4.33 40.58 -21.39
N ARG A 29 4.98 40.17 -20.29
CA ARG A 29 4.88 38.77 -19.88
C ARG A 29 3.41 38.60 -19.66
N ASP A 30 2.75 38.03 -20.67
CA ASP A 30 1.51 37.31 -20.47
C ASP A 30 1.82 36.36 -19.32
N SER A 31 1.44 36.78 -18.12
CA SER A 31 1.18 35.86 -17.05
C SER A 31 0.00 35.09 -17.58
N GLU A 32 0.29 34.04 -18.36
CA GLU A 32 -0.54 32.86 -18.42
C GLU A 32 -0.74 32.49 -16.96
N THR A 33 -1.79 33.08 -16.41
CA THR A 33 -2.49 32.57 -15.26
C THR A 33 -2.92 31.23 -15.78
N ARG A 34 -2.08 30.20 -15.56
CA ARG A 34 -2.47 28.80 -15.67
C ARG A 34 -3.66 28.75 -14.76
N SER A 35 -4.83 28.88 -15.36
CA SER A 35 -6.12 28.71 -14.72
C SER A 35 -6.02 27.33 -14.11
N LYS A 36 -5.73 27.28 -12.80
CA LYS A 36 -5.93 26.06 -12.03
C LYS A 36 -7.39 25.75 -12.28
N SER A 37 -7.66 24.74 -13.09
CA SER A 37 -9.01 24.25 -13.31
C SER A 37 -9.54 23.88 -11.93
N SER A 38 -10.33 24.77 -11.36
CA SER A 38 -11.04 24.58 -10.09
C SER A 38 -12.24 23.67 -10.34
N GLY A 39 -11.96 22.45 -10.80
CA GLY A 39 -12.92 21.36 -10.87
C GLY A 39 -12.40 20.24 -9.98
N ASP A 40 -12.87 20.20 -8.73
CA ASP A 40 -12.79 19.09 -7.77
C ASP A 40 -11.56 18.17 -7.88
N GLU A 41 -10.35 18.73 -7.97
CA GLU A 41 -9.13 17.94 -7.97
C GLU A 41 -8.83 17.54 -6.52
N ILE A 42 -8.94 16.24 -6.23
CA ILE A 42 -8.67 15.69 -4.90
C ILE A 42 -7.22 15.96 -4.50
N SER A 43 -6.98 16.41 -3.27
CA SER A 43 -5.62 16.58 -2.76
C SER A 43 -4.90 15.24 -2.61
N TRP A 44 -3.56 15.24 -2.65
CA TRP A 44 -2.76 14.04 -2.41
C TRP A 44 -3.12 13.35 -1.09
N ASP A 45 -3.24 14.12 -0.01
CA ASP A 45 -3.53 13.56 1.33
C ASP A 45 -4.95 12.97 1.40
N ALA A 46 -5.94 13.55 0.71
CA ALA A 46 -7.27 12.96 0.62
C ALA A 46 -7.27 11.68 -0.24
N TYR A 47 -6.50 11.69 -1.34
CA TYR A 47 -6.33 10.53 -2.21
C TYR A 47 -5.68 9.36 -1.47
N ILE A 48 -4.57 9.58 -0.76
CA ILE A 48 -3.85 8.49 -0.10
C ILE A 48 -4.67 7.83 1.00
N ASN A 49 -5.47 8.61 1.75
CA ASN A 49 -6.41 8.05 2.73
C ASN A 49 -7.46 7.14 2.07
N GLN A 50 -8.06 7.58 0.95
CA GLN A 50 -8.98 6.74 0.17
C GLN A 50 -8.31 5.48 -0.37
N PHE A 51 -7.07 5.59 -0.85
CA PHE A 51 -6.28 4.45 -1.32
C PHE A 51 -6.06 3.44 -0.21
N LEU A 52 -5.61 3.89 0.97
CA LEU A 52 -5.35 3.02 2.13
C LEU A 52 -6.62 2.31 2.61
N ASP A 53 -7.73 3.01 2.73
CA ASP A 53 -9.01 2.41 3.13
C ASP A 53 -9.47 1.36 2.12
N ALA A 54 -9.37 1.64 0.82
CA ALA A 54 -9.70 0.69 -0.22
C ALA A 54 -8.73 -0.50 -0.25
N TYR A 55 -7.45 -0.28 0.02
CA TYR A 55 -6.42 -1.32 0.09
C TYR A 55 -6.70 -2.28 1.25
N PHE A 56 -6.96 -1.75 2.44
CA PHE A 56 -7.31 -2.57 3.61
C PHE A 56 -8.63 -3.34 3.42
N ALA A 57 -9.60 -2.75 2.73
CA ALA A 57 -10.83 -3.45 2.40
C ALA A 57 -10.61 -4.63 1.42
N ALA A 58 -9.67 -4.51 0.49
CA ALA A 58 -9.30 -5.57 -0.44
C ALA A 58 -8.40 -6.64 0.20
N HIS A 59 -7.55 -6.24 1.16
CA HIS A 59 -6.56 -7.06 1.85
C HIS A 59 -6.80 -7.08 3.37
N PRO A 60 -7.94 -7.62 3.85
CA PRO A 60 -8.31 -7.52 5.25
C PRO A 60 -7.37 -8.28 6.20
N ASP A 61 -6.71 -9.35 5.72
CA ASP A 61 -5.69 -10.08 6.47
C ASP A 61 -4.46 -9.19 6.72
N PHE A 62 -4.04 -8.42 5.71
CA PHE A 62 -2.96 -7.45 5.84
C PHE A 62 -3.36 -6.28 6.75
N ALA A 63 -4.61 -5.82 6.64
CA ALA A 63 -5.15 -4.77 7.49
C ALA A 63 -5.11 -5.17 8.98
N ALA A 64 -5.61 -6.36 9.31
CA ALA A 64 -5.60 -6.88 10.68
C ALA A 64 -4.17 -7.04 11.23
N ARG A 65 -3.24 -7.60 10.43
CA ARG A 65 -1.81 -7.71 10.80
C ARG A 65 -1.12 -6.34 10.97
N SER A 66 -1.63 -5.32 10.30
CA SER A 66 -1.16 -3.93 10.39
C SER A 66 -1.82 -3.14 11.56
N GLY A 67 -2.66 -3.79 12.37
CA GLY A 67 -3.31 -3.19 13.54
C GLY A 67 -4.71 -2.62 13.31
N ARG A 68 -5.28 -2.78 12.11
CA ARG A 68 -6.66 -2.39 11.79
C ARG A 68 -7.63 -3.51 12.19
N HIS A 69 -7.88 -3.62 13.49
CA HIS A 69 -8.64 -4.72 14.08
C HIS A 69 -10.15 -4.71 13.77
N GLU A 70 -10.68 -3.70 13.07
CA GLU A 70 -12.00 -3.76 12.44
C GLU A 70 -12.08 -4.74 11.24
N PHE A 71 -10.93 -5.22 10.77
CA PHE A 71 -10.80 -6.27 9.75
C PHE A 71 -10.49 -7.66 10.32
N ASP A 72 -10.32 -7.78 11.63
CA ASP A 72 -10.15 -9.07 12.30
C ASP A 72 -11.23 -10.07 11.85
N GLY A 73 -10.82 -11.33 11.67
CA GLY A 73 -11.73 -12.40 11.29
C GLY A 73 -11.97 -12.55 9.78
N LYS A 74 -11.51 -11.60 8.96
CA LYS A 74 -11.80 -11.57 7.51
C LYS A 74 -10.61 -12.09 6.70
N LEU A 75 -10.93 -12.69 5.55
CA LEU A 75 -9.99 -13.12 4.53
C LEU A 75 -10.29 -12.40 3.20
N PRO A 76 -9.29 -12.18 2.33
CA PRO A 76 -9.54 -11.68 0.99
C PRO A 76 -10.47 -12.61 0.19
N ASP A 77 -11.22 -12.06 -0.77
CA ASP A 77 -11.93 -12.88 -1.74
C ASP A 77 -10.94 -13.42 -2.78
N TRP A 78 -10.49 -14.65 -2.59
CA TRP A 78 -9.63 -15.35 -3.55
C TRP A 78 -10.42 -16.12 -4.61
N SER A 79 -11.71 -15.87 -4.78
CA SER A 79 -12.41 -16.37 -5.96
C SER A 79 -11.73 -15.83 -7.23
N GLY A 80 -11.90 -16.54 -8.36
CA GLY A 80 -11.38 -16.06 -9.64
C GLY A 80 -11.97 -14.69 -10.04
N GLU A 81 -13.15 -14.33 -9.53
CA GLU A 81 -13.72 -12.99 -9.69
C GLU A 81 -13.06 -11.97 -8.76
N GLY A 82 -12.86 -12.32 -7.48
CA GLY A 82 -12.20 -11.47 -6.49
C GLY A 82 -10.78 -11.08 -6.90
N ILE A 83 -9.98 -12.02 -7.38
CA ILE A 83 -8.62 -11.73 -7.89
C ILE A 83 -8.68 -10.80 -9.11
N LYS A 84 -9.62 -11.01 -10.04
CA LYS A 84 -9.78 -10.12 -11.21
C LYS A 84 -10.21 -8.72 -10.80
N LYS A 85 -11.13 -8.61 -9.84
CA LYS A 85 -11.58 -7.33 -9.28
C LYS A 85 -10.43 -6.57 -8.65
N GLU A 86 -9.55 -7.27 -7.93
CA GLU A 86 -8.38 -6.65 -7.32
C GLU A 86 -7.37 -6.14 -8.35
N ILE A 87 -7.07 -6.95 -9.37
CA ILE A 87 -6.21 -6.50 -10.49
C ILE A 87 -6.79 -5.25 -11.17
N GLN A 88 -8.10 -5.23 -11.41
CA GLN A 88 -8.77 -4.06 -12.02
C GLN A 88 -8.69 -2.83 -11.12
N ARG A 89 -8.89 -2.99 -9.81
CA ARG A 89 -8.74 -1.90 -8.83
C ARG A 89 -7.32 -1.35 -8.85
N LEU A 90 -6.29 -2.20 -8.79
CA LEU A 90 -4.89 -1.79 -8.81
C LEU A 90 -4.51 -1.07 -10.10
N ARG A 91 -4.99 -1.53 -11.27
CA ARG A 91 -4.79 -0.82 -12.55
C ARG A 91 -5.44 0.57 -12.55
N ALA A 92 -6.65 0.68 -11.99
CA ALA A 92 -7.33 1.97 -11.87
C ALA A 92 -6.58 2.90 -10.91
N GLU A 93 -6.10 2.39 -9.78
CA GLU A 93 -5.28 3.16 -8.84
C GLU A 93 -3.97 3.60 -9.46
N LYS A 94 -3.27 2.74 -10.23
CA LYS A 94 -2.07 3.13 -10.98
C LYS A 94 -2.33 4.35 -11.86
N ALA A 95 -3.43 4.32 -12.63
CA ALA A 95 -3.83 5.44 -13.47
C ALA A 95 -4.20 6.71 -12.67
N ARG A 96 -4.72 6.57 -11.45
CA ARG A 96 -4.99 7.71 -10.55
C ARG A 96 -3.70 8.30 -9.98
N VAL A 97 -2.79 7.48 -9.44
CA VAL A 97 -1.49 7.93 -8.89
C VAL A 97 -0.66 8.66 -9.96
N SER A 98 -0.69 8.18 -11.21
CA SER A 98 0.02 8.82 -12.32
C SER A 98 -0.40 10.27 -12.56
N LYS A 99 -1.64 10.66 -12.26
CA LYS A 99 -2.12 12.05 -12.45
C LYS A 99 -1.45 13.07 -11.53
N PHE A 100 -0.82 12.62 -10.45
CA PHE A 100 -0.14 13.50 -9.49
C PHE A 100 1.29 13.88 -9.90
N GLU A 101 1.83 13.37 -11.01
CA GLU A 101 3.24 13.59 -11.41
C GLU A 101 3.61 15.06 -11.57
N ASP A 102 2.73 15.85 -12.21
CA ASP A 102 2.94 17.28 -12.45
C ASP A 102 2.14 18.17 -11.47
N SER A 103 1.70 17.63 -10.34
CA SER A 103 0.74 18.32 -9.45
C SER A 103 1.38 19.32 -8.47
N GLY A 104 2.71 19.51 -8.52
CA GLY A 104 3.44 20.40 -7.61
C GLY A 104 3.41 19.90 -6.17
N LEU A 105 3.63 18.59 -5.99
CA LEU A 105 3.72 17.94 -4.69
C LEU A 105 4.90 18.49 -3.87
N GLU A 106 4.74 18.51 -2.55
CA GLU A 106 5.88 18.73 -1.65
C GLU A 106 6.75 17.46 -1.59
N GLU A 107 8.02 17.58 -1.18
CA GLU A 107 9.00 16.48 -1.17
C GLU A 107 8.48 15.20 -0.48
N ARG A 108 7.80 15.34 0.66
CA ARG A 108 7.15 14.22 1.36
C ARG A 108 6.13 13.50 0.46
N GLN A 109 5.28 14.27 -0.21
CA GLN A 109 4.20 13.75 -1.03
C GLN A 109 4.74 13.12 -2.31
N GLU A 110 5.82 13.66 -2.89
CA GLU A 110 6.54 13.04 -4.01
C GLU A 110 7.08 11.66 -3.62
N PHE A 111 7.70 11.56 -2.43
CA PHE A 111 8.17 10.28 -1.90
C PHE A 111 7.02 9.28 -1.71
N GLU A 112 5.94 9.69 -1.05
CA GLU A 112 4.76 8.85 -0.85
C GLU A 112 4.15 8.39 -2.17
N ARG A 113 4.04 9.28 -3.16
CA ARG A 113 3.53 8.98 -4.50
C ARG A 113 4.37 7.92 -5.20
N ASN A 114 5.69 8.07 -5.15
CA ASN A 114 6.60 7.08 -5.74
C ASN A 114 6.54 5.74 -5.02
N TYR A 115 6.40 5.74 -3.69
CA TYR A 115 6.24 4.51 -2.91
C TYR A 115 4.93 3.80 -3.25
N VAL A 116 3.80 4.50 -3.31
CA VAL A 116 2.50 3.92 -3.67
C VAL A 116 2.52 3.35 -5.08
N MET A 117 3.14 4.06 -6.04
CA MET A 117 3.33 3.53 -7.39
C MET A 117 4.12 2.21 -7.37
N ALA A 118 5.21 2.14 -6.61
CA ALA A 118 6.01 0.93 -6.49
C ALA A 118 5.24 -0.24 -5.84
N VAL A 119 4.41 0.03 -4.82
CA VAL A 119 3.53 -0.98 -4.20
C VAL A 119 2.52 -1.51 -5.21
N ILE A 120 1.82 -0.62 -5.94
CA ILE A 120 0.84 -1.03 -6.95
C ILE A 120 1.49 -1.85 -8.06
N ASP A 121 2.68 -1.45 -8.52
CA ASP A 121 3.43 -2.17 -9.55
C ASP A 121 3.86 -3.56 -9.08
N ALA A 122 4.30 -3.69 -7.83
CA ALA A 122 4.64 -4.98 -7.24
C ALA A 122 3.40 -5.89 -7.13
N ASP A 123 2.27 -5.37 -6.66
CA ASP A 123 1.04 -6.15 -6.53
C ASP A 123 0.52 -6.62 -7.90
N LEU A 124 0.52 -5.73 -8.91
CA LEU A 124 0.16 -6.09 -10.29
C LEU A 124 1.13 -7.12 -10.86
N PHE A 125 2.44 -6.98 -10.62
CA PHE A 125 3.41 -7.98 -11.05
C PHE A 125 3.05 -9.35 -10.47
N TRP A 126 2.84 -9.46 -9.17
CA TRP A 126 2.60 -10.76 -8.53
C TRP A 126 1.24 -11.37 -8.89
N LEU A 127 0.18 -10.56 -8.94
CA LEU A 127 -1.17 -11.05 -9.24
C LEU A 127 -1.37 -11.35 -10.73
N GLU A 128 -0.83 -10.51 -11.60
CA GLU A 128 -1.13 -10.53 -13.03
C GLU A 128 0.01 -11.11 -13.87
N SER A 129 1.24 -10.60 -13.71
CA SER A 129 2.37 -10.99 -14.57
C SER A 129 2.95 -12.35 -14.17
N ALA A 130 3.21 -12.53 -12.89
CA ALA A 130 3.72 -13.78 -12.31
C ALA A 130 2.61 -14.82 -12.11
N GLU A 131 1.34 -14.38 -12.08
CA GLU A 131 0.17 -15.22 -11.80
C GLU A 131 0.35 -16.04 -10.51
N TRP A 132 0.96 -15.43 -9.48
CA TRP A 132 1.37 -16.12 -8.24
C TRP A 132 0.24 -16.92 -7.57
N PRO A 133 -1.00 -16.40 -7.45
CA PRO A 133 -2.13 -17.14 -6.86
C PRO A 133 -2.44 -18.47 -7.56
N TYR A 134 -2.12 -18.59 -8.85
CA TYR A 134 -2.46 -19.77 -9.66
C TYR A 134 -1.32 -20.78 -9.73
N ARG A 135 -0.10 -20.37 -9.37
CA ARG A 135 1.14 -21.13 -9.66
C ARG A 135 1.91 -21.55 -8.42
N ASN A 136 1.62 -20.98 -7.24
CA ASN A 136 2.33 -21.35 -6.02
C ASN A 136 1.41 -21.22 -4.79
N PRO A 137 1.20 -22.31 -4.03
CA PRO A 137 0.36 -22.28 -2.83
C PRO A 137 0.88 -21.34 -1.74
N GLN A 138 2.15 -20.94 -1.77
CA GLN A 138 2.73 -20.02 -0.79
C GLN A 138 2.06 -18.64 -0.79
N PHE A 139 1.46 -18.21 -1.91
CA PHE A 139 0.73 -16.93 -1.99
C PHE A 139 -0.32 -16.79 -0.88
N TYR A 140 -0.93 -17.89 -0.45
CA TYR A 140 -2.02 -17.88 0.53
C TYR A 140 -1.58 -18.05 1.99
N SER A 141 -0.30 -18.37 2.21
CA SER A 141 0.20 -18.89 3.49
C SER A 141 0.05 -17.93 4.68
N ASP A 142 0.45 -16.67 4.51
CA ASP A 142 0.39 -15.66 5.58
C ASP A 142 -1.04 -15.44 6.09
N ALA A 143 -2.00 -15.44 5.17
CA ALA A 143 -3.40 -15.17 5.50
C ALA A 143 -4.12 -16.39 6.10
N ILE A 144 -3.62 -17.62 5.91
CA ILE A 144 -4.17 -18.82 6.57
C ILE A 144 -3.42 -19.20 7.86
N ASP A 145 -2.43 -18.40 8.25
CA ASP A 145 -1.74 -18.52 9.53
C ASP A 145 -2.53 -17.75 10.62
N PRO A 146 -2.98 -18.41 11.69
CA PRO A 146 -3.76 -17.77 12.75
C PRO A 146 -2.92 -16.95 13.75
N ASP A 147 -1.60 -16.80 13.57
CA ASP A 147 -0.66 -16.16 14.52
C ASP A 147 -1.20 -14.86 15.13
N VAL A 148 -1.78 -14.00 14.30
CA VAL A 148 -2.29 -12.69 14.73
C VAL A 148 -3.30 -12.81 15.88
N TYR A 149 -4.11 -13.87 15.92
CA TYR A 149 -5.13 -14.08 16.94
C TYR A 149 -4.62 -14.82 18.17
N VAL A 150 -3.65 -15.73 17.99
CA VAL A 150 -3.23 -16.68 19.02
C VAL A 150 -2.00 -16.20 19.79
N SER A 151 -1.01 -15.65 19.11
CA SER A 151 0.29 -15.29 19.70
C SER A 151 0.36 -13.85 20.18
N ARG A 152 -0.42 -12.94 19.57
CA ARG A 152 -0.29 -11.50 19.79
C ARG A 152 -1.30 -11.01 20.85
N PRO A 153 -0.85 -10.40 21.96
CA PRO A 153 -1.75 -9.89 23.00
C PRO A 153 -2.31 -8.49 22.68
N TYR A 154 -2.89 -8.30 21.49
CA TYR A 154 -3.40 -6.99 21.04
C TYR A 154 -4.76 -6.62 21.66
N ALA A 155 -5.48 -7.59 22.20
CA ALA A 155 -6.79 -7.44 22.82
C ALA A 155 -7.02 -8.49 23.93
N PRO A 156 -8.02 -8.31 24.82
CA PRO A 156 -8.43 -9.35 25.77
C PRO A 156 -8.68 -10.69 25.08
N LEU A 157 -8.38 -11.79 25.77
CA LEU A 157 -8.37 -13.13 25.18
C LEU A 157 -9.73 -13.51 24.56
N ASP A 158 -10.84 -13.12 25.20
CA ASP A 158 -12.20 -13.36 24.71
C ASP A 158 -12.48 -12.61 23.39
N GLN A 159 -11.94 -11.41 23.23
CA GLN A 159 -12.06 -10.65 21.99
C GLN A 159 -11.25 -11.30 20.88
N ARG A 160 -10.03 -11.78 21.17
CA ARG A 160 -9.21 -12.51 20.22
C ARG A 160 -9.85 -13.83 19.81
N LEU A 161 -10.49 -14.54 20.74
CA LEU A 161 -11.24 -15.77 20.44
C LEU A 161 -12.42 -15.49 19.51
N ARG A 162 -13.15 -14.38 19.69
CA ARG A 162 -14.21 -13.96 18.73
C ARG A 162 -13.66 -13.75 17.32
N SER A 163 -12.56 -13.00 17.21
CA SER A 163 -11.88 -12.74 15.93
C SER A 163 -11.40 -14.05 15.29
N TYR A 164 -10.73 -14.91 16.06
CA TYR A 164 -10.29 -16.22 15.62
C TYR A 164 -11.43 -17.11 15.15
N THR A 165 -12.54 -17.17 15.87
CA THR A 165 -13.70 -17.99 15.49
C THR A 165 -14.32 -17.51 14.18
N SER A 166 -14.38 -16.19 13.95
CA SER A 166 -14.84 -15.64 12.67
C SER A 166 -13.91 -16.03 11.53
N TYR A 167 -12.59 -15.87 11.76
CA TYR A 167 -11.54 -16.29 10.84
C TYR A 167 -11.59 -17.78 10.50
N ALA A 168 -11.62 -18.66 11.51
CA ALA A 168 -11.64 -20.11 11.35
C ALA A 168 -12.88 -20.59 10.57
N LYS A 169 -14.03 -19.91 10.74
CA LYS A 169 -15.25 -20.18 9.94
C LYS A 169 -15.08 -19.80 8.46
N ALA A 170 -14.23 -18.83 8.12
CA ALA A 170 -13.96 -18.43 6.75
C ALA A 170 -12.97 -19.37 6.02
N ILE A 171 -12.10 -20.07 6.77
CA ILE A 171 -11.05 -20.95 6.22
C ILE A 171 -11.58 -22.01 5.24
N PRO A 172 -12.67 -22.76 5.51
CA PRO A 172 -13.16 -23.76 4.55
C PRO A 172 -13.50 -23.19 3.16
N ALA A 173 -14.14 -22.01 3.12
CA ALA A 173 -14.47 -21.34 1.86
C ALA A 173 -13.20 -20.88 1.15
N ALA A 174 -12.25 -20.28 1.88
CA ALA A 174 -10.96 -19.86 1.35
C ALA A 174 -10.18 -21.06 0.77
N LEU A 175 -10.11 -22.19 1.46
CA LEU A 175 -9.45 -23.42 0.97
C LEU A 175 -10.09 -23.94 -0.32
N ALA A 176 -11.41 -23.81 -0.47
CA ALA A 176 -12.11 -24.18 -1.71
C ALA A 176 -11.72 -23.25 -2.87
N GLN A 177 -11.57 -21.95 -2.63
CA GLN A 177 -11.09 -20.99 -3.63
C GLN A 177 -9.62 -21.27 -4.02
N ILE A 178 -8.74 -21.48 -3.03
CA ILE A 178 -7.33 -21.84 -3.25
C ILE A 178 -7.21 -23.05 -4.16
N ARG A 179 -7.93 -24.14 -3.86
CA ARG A 179 -7.92 -25.36 -4.69
C ARG A 179 -8.36 -25.11 -6.13
N LYS A 180 -9.35 -24.23 -6.34
CA LYS A 180 -9.83 -23.86 -7.69
C LYS A 180 -8.81 -23.01 -8.45
N ASN A 181 -8.02 -22.20 -7.76
CA ASN A 181 -7.03 -21.33 -8.39
C ASN A 181 -5.77 -22.08 -8.83
N LEU A 182 -5.28 -23.03 -8.03
CA LEU A 182 -4.01 -23.72 -8.31
C LEU A 182 -4.10 -24.57 -9.58
N ARG A 183 -3.33 -24.19 -10.61
CA ARG A 183 -3.28 -24.88 -11.91
C ARG A 183 -2.23 -26.00 -11.87
N THR A 184 -2.65 -27.24 -12.07
CA THR A 184 -1.77 -28.42 -12.07
C THR A 184 -1.26 -28.77 -13.48
N PRO A 185 -0.06 -29.38 -13.61
CA PRO A 185 0.87 -29.76 -12.55
C PRO A 185 1.68 -28.57 -12.01
N LEU A 186 1.96 -28.58 -10.70
CA LEU A 186 2.84 -27.62 -10.05
C LEU A 186 4.27 -28.17 -9.93
N PRO A 187 5.31 -27.31 -9.87
CA PRO A 187 6.68 -27.73 -9.56
C PRO A 187 6.74 -28.53 -8.25
N LYS A 188 7.52 -29.62 -8.23
CA LYS A 188 7.64 -30.51 -7.06
C LYS A 188 7.97 -29.74 -5.77
N THR A 189 8.89 -28.78 -5.84
CA THR A 189 9.27 -27.95 -4.69
C THR A 189 8.09 -27.13 -4.15
N TYR A 190 7.24 -26.59 -5.02
CA TYR A 190 6.07 -25.80 -4.59
C TYR A 190 5.00 -26.68 -3.97
N VAL A 191 4.80 -27.90 -4.50
CA VAL A 191 3.93 -28.90 -3.86
C VAL A 191 4.45 -29.27 -2.47
N GLN A 192 5.77 -29.44 -2.32
CA GLN A 192 6.37 -29.78 -1.03
C GLN A 192 6.24 -28.65 0.00
N ILE A 193 6.47 -27.39 -0.43
CA ILE A 193 6.24 -26.21 0.42
C ILE A 193 4.78 -26.14 0.83
N GLY A 194 3.84 -26.21 -0.11
CA GLY A 194 2.40 -26.20 0.19
C GLY A 194 1.99 -27.30 1.15
N LYS A 195 2.48 -28.53 0.97
CA LYS A 195 2.23 -29.64 1.91
C LYS A 195 2.75 -29.34 3.31
N THR A 196 3.95 -28.76 3.42
CA THR A 196 4.58 -28.45 4.71
C THR A 196 3.80 -27.36 5.43
N THR A 197 3.50 -26.25 4.75
CA THR A 197 2.78 -25.12 5.31
C THR A 197 1.36 -25.50 5.72
N PHE A 198 0.54 -25.97 4.79
CA PHE A 198 -0.87 -26.29 5.08
C PHE A 198 -1.01 -27.52 5.97
N GLY A 199 -0.14 -28.53 5.81
CA GLY A 199 -0.17 -29.74 6.64
C GLY A 199 0.25 -29.46 8.10
N GLY A 200 1.26 -28.60 8.30
CA GLY A 200 1.68 -28.18 9.64
C GLY A 200 0.57 -27.43 10.37
N LEU A 201 -0.17 -26.59 9.66
CA LEU A 201 -1.30 -25.85 10.21
C LEU A 201 -2.42 -26.76 10.73
N VAL A 202 -2.71 -27.90 10.10
CA VAL A 202 -3.79 -28.82 10.57
C VAL A 202 -3.59 -29.22 12.03
N SER A 203 -2.39 -29.70 12.39
CA SER A 203 -2.11 -30.09 13.78
C SER A 203 -2.18 -28.89 14.73
N PHE A 204 -1.75 -27.72 14.27
CA PHE A 204 -1.79 -26.49 15.06
C PHE A 204 -3.24 -26.08 15.38
N TYR A 205 -4.10 -26.04 14.36
CA TYR A 205 -5.53 -25.75 14.52
C TYR A 205 -6.23 -26.72 15.47
N GLU A 206 -5.94 -28.03 15.36
CA GLU A 206 -6.62 -29.06 16.15
C GLU A 206 -6.14 -29.13 17.60
N LYS A 207 -4.85 -28.90 17.87
CA LYS A 207 -4.22 -29.22 19.16
C LYS A 207 -3.72 -28.01 19.92
N ASP A 208 -3.13 -27.05 19.22
CA ASP A 208 -2.42 -25.95 19.87
C ASP A 208 -3.36 -24.76 20.12
N VAL A 209 -4.24 -24.44 19.16
CA VAL A 209 -5.17 -23.31 19.32
C VAL A 209 -6.14 -23.46 20.51
N PRO A 210 -6.77 -24.62 20.77
CA PRO A 210 -7.63 -24.79 21.94
C PRO A 210 -6.91 -24.50 23.26
N ALA A 211 -5.63 -24.85 23.37
CA ALA A 211 -4.84 -24.59 24.57
C ALA A 211 -4.61 -23.09 24.82
N VAL A 212 -4.43 -22.30 23.75
CA VAL A 212 -4.27 -20.83 23.84
C VAL A 212 -5.50 -20.17 24.47
N PHE A 213 -6.69 -20.66 24.13
CA PHE A 213 -7.97 -20.07 24.58
C PHE A 213 -8.62 -20.80 25.77
N ALA A 214 -7.95 -21.78 26.36
CA ALA A 214 -8.51 -22.62 27.43
C ALA A 214 -8.94 -21.85 28.70
N SER A 215 -8.38 -20.66 28.93
CA SER A 215 -8.74 -19.82 30.08
C SER A 215 -9.97 -18.92 29.85
N VAL A 216 -10.49 -18.86 28.62
CA VAL A 216 -11.73 -18.11 28.30
C VAL A 216 -12.94 -18.86 28.85
N LYS A 217 -13.71 -18.23 29.73
CA LYS A 217 -14.85 -18.84 30.41
C LYS A 217 -16.20 -18.65 29.70
N ASP A 218 -16.24 -17.84 28.64
CA ASP A 218 -17.46 -17.58 27.89
C ASP A 218 -17.88 -18.83 27.09
N GLU A 219 -18.93 -19.51 27.56
CA GLU A 219 -19.44 -20.74 26.95
C GLU A 219 -19.92 -20.57 25.51
N GLN A 220 -20.31 -19.36 25.08
CA GLN A 220 -20.73 -19.15 23.69
C GLN A 220 -19.53 -19.14 22.75
N LEU A 221 -18.36 -18.70 23.24
CA LEU A 221 -17.13 -18.67 22.46
C LEU A 221 -16.39 -20.00 22.43
N GLN A 222 -16.67 -20.89 23.39
CA GLN A 222 -16.07 -22.23 23.50
C GLN A 222 -16.83 -23.30 22.69
N LYS A 223 -17.85 -22.92 21.90
CA LYS A 223 -18.62 -23.81 21.02
C LYS A 223 -18.11 -23.76 19.58
#